data_AF-A0A5C9E703-F1
#
_entry.id   AF-A0A5C9E703-F1
#
_cell.length_a   1.000
_cell.length_b   1.000
_cell.length_c   1.000
_cell.angle_alpha   90.00
_cell.angle_beta   90.00
_cell.angle_gamma   90.00
#
_symmetry.space_group_name_H-M   'P 1'
#
loop_
_entity.id
_entity.type
_entity.pdbx_description
1 polymer ?
#
loop_
_entity_poly.entity_id
_entity_poly.type
_entity_poly.pdbx_seq_one_letter_code
_entity_poly.pdbx_strand_id
1 'polypeptide(L)'
;MCYPLKNDFDFDSKVAVIHDPKRKILEIPSLMRVLNNYYFKKTDVQENLKPLLIKRFKEGLETVQKRDDWLFTVPTAIETLSEDFSSKSDSFRFPDSIVLFESWMNLGIDALYPYMAIHFKFPGLLKGEKTRNLFQFIYSTSRGFGFPIYFAPEFYGYKPPYKKFLDYLFEWSYSVCHKANQAIFLVDKKINSKRHHPGEFESVILSEYQNNVYKGINTLLHGYFTDEPTRLGKFSSLQEVLKNITFEYSVGDHAMSVSPKRSRYKKHIPLLTYDEIVEKYDVDFFSYLKMLMEVNDLLTEKIHFYKRKRKNLIKDLSLLEKIDFRFQQSKKISIPGQELPEKYSEIEKIHRYKHLLEKIRYLLWTTPLFSHTIHSPLRIRESYKFLDPKEKSDYLELESSDSILLIFISYYEKNYDFKFEEAEVVKAIKKLQDKMAKMWLYFKERQFKYATRKLKEVTQLSISDPEYNSKIKYYLFELIPIISIYEIFNRPLSESIYPESIPQTKRLGQYLVRFLASRYNILGVNLVNLFNRLAFKNWAYFIKRNELTLSNFFRFILKLPIWKHIPKNIKDFILKQNFPEKKEPIITKKIQ
;
A
#
# COMPACT_ATOMS: atom_id res chain seq x y z
N MET A 1 -35.05 -5.80 -12.56
CA MET A 1 -34.86 -7.15 -13.14
C MET A 1 -33.72 -7.82 -12.39
N CYS A 2 -34.03 -8.81 -11.56
CA CYS A 2 -33.05 -9.58 -10.80
C CYS A 2 -32.46 -10.65 -11.71
N TYR A 3 -31.22 -10.46 -12.16
CA TYR A 3 -30.47 -11.54 -12.79
C TYR A 3 -30.07 -12.56 -11.71
N PRO A 4 -30.21 -13.88 -11.97
CA PRO A 4 -29.72 -14.89 -11.05
C PRO A 4 -28.20 -14.79 -10.94
N LEU A 5 -27.68 -14.86 -9.71
CA LEU A 5 -26.25 -14.96 -9.41
C LEU A 5 -25.68 -16.26 -10.01
N LYS A 6 -25.21 -16.21 -11.25
CA LYS A 6 -24.24 -17.20 -11.74
C LYS A 6 -22.92 -16.93 -11.04
N ASN A 7 -22.52 -17.86 -10.17
CA ASN A 7 -21.26 -17.89 -9.42
C ASN A 7 -20.03 -18.21 -10.30
N ASP A 8 -20.02 -17.82 -11.57
CA ASP A 8 -18.91 -18.13 -12.48
C ASP A 8 -18.06 -16.88 -12.71
N PHE A 9 -17.28 -16.50 -11.70
CA PHE A 9 -16.05 -15.76 -11.96
C PHE A 9 -15.02 -16.75 -12.55
N ASP A 10 -15.25 -17.16 -13.80
CA ASP A 10 -14.35 -18.08 -14.49
C ASP A 10 -13.20 -17.26 -15.08
N PHE A 11 -12.18 -17.05 -14.26
CA PHE A 11 -10.94 -16.43 -14.72
C PHE A 11 -10.16 -17.45 -15.56
N ASP A 12 -10.01 -17.17 -16.85
CA ASP A 12 -9.21 -17.97 -17.78
C ASP A 12 -7.74 -18.06 -17.35
N SER A 13 -7.26 -17.03 -16.65
CA SER A 13 -5.88 -16.91 -16.21
C SER A 13 -5.72 -17.19 -14.71
N LYS A 14 -4.67 -17.93 -14.36
CA LYS A 14 -4.31 -18.27 -12.97
C LYS A 14 -2.81 -18.15 -12.75
N VAL A 15 -2.40 -17.75 -11.55
CA VAL A 15 -1.00 -17.72 -11.14
C VAL A 15 -0.73 -18.72 -10.02
N ALA A 16 0.49 -19.29 -10.02
CA ALA A 16 0.93 -20.19 -8.97
C ALA A 16 1.54 -19.41 -7.81
N VAL A 17 0.96 -19.54 -6.62
CA VAL A 17 1.50 -18.99 -5.38
C VAL A 17 1.95 -20.14 -4.49
N ILE A 18 3.15 -20.05 -3.90
CA ILE A 18 3.65 -21.06 -2.98
C ILE A 18 2.74 -21.16 -1.76
N HIS A 19 2.43 -22.39 -1.38
CA HIS A 19 1.45 -22.61 -0.35
C HIS A 19 1.67 -23.91 0.43
N ASP A 20 2.81 -23.99 1.11
CA ASP A 20 3.26 -25.18 1.84
C ASP A 20 2.75 -25.26 3.29
N PRO A 21 2.87 -26.44 3.94
CA PRO A 21 2.44 -26.63 5.33
C PRO A 21 3.11 -25.69 6.34
N LYS A 22 4.37 -25.30 6.11
CA LYS A 22 5.08 -24.38 7.01
C LYS A 22 4.43 -23.00 7.01
N ARG A 23 4.08 -22.48 5.83
CA ARG A 23 3.37 -21.21 5.68
C ARG A 23 1.99 -21.28 6.34
N LYS A 24 1.22 -22.32 6.03
CA LYS A 24 -0.10 -22.60 6.65
C LYS A 24 -0.05 -22.51 8.18
N ILE A 25 0.92 -23.20 8.79
CA ILE A 25 1.07 -23.26 10.26
C ILE A 25 1.39 -21.88 10.85
N LEU A 26 2.20 -21.08 10.18
CA LEU A 26 2.61 -19.76 10.66
C LEU A 26 1.57 -18.67 10.38
N GLU A 27 0.71 -18.81 9.38
CA GLU A 27 -0.33 -17.83 9.06
C GLU A 27 -1.50 -17.88 10.03
N ILE A 28 -1.81 -19.06 10.59
CA ILE A 28 -2.88 -19.23 11.59
C ILE A 28 -2.68 -18.32 12.81
N PRO A 29 -1.54 -18.35 13.52
CA PRO A 29 -1.31 -17.45 14.65
C PRO A 29 -1.22 -15.98 14.22
N SER A 30 -0.74 -15.69 13.00
CA SER A 30 -0.73 -14.32 12.45
C SER A 30 -2.15 -13.77 12.24
N LEU A 31 -3.07 -14.57 11.69
CA LEU A 31 -4.49 -14.22 11.55
C LEU A 31 -5.10 -13.90 12.92
N MET A 32 -4.90 -14.77 13.92
CA MET A 32 -5.44 -14.55 15.26
C MET A 32 -4.89 -13.29 15.93
N ARG A 33 -3.60 -13.01 15.74
CA ARG A 33 -2.97 -11.78 16.22
C ARG A 33 -3.62 -10.54 15.60
N VAL A 34 -3.80 -10.52 14.28
CA VAL A 34 -4.41 -9.38 13.58
C VAL A 34 -5.87 -9.21 14.00
N LEU A 35 -6.65 -10.29 14.08
CA LEU A 35 -8.02 -10.26 14.60
C LEU A 35 -8.08 -9.70 16.02
N ASN A 36 -7.24 -10.20 16.92
CA ASN A 36 -7.20 -9.75 18.32
C ASN A 36 -6.83 -8.26 18.44
N ASN A 37 -5.81 -7.82 17.69
CA ASN A 37 -5.40 -6.42 17.69
C ASN A 37 -6.46 -5.50 17.05
N TYR A 38 -7.09 -5.96 15.97
CA TYR A 38 -8.18 -5.26 15.32
C TYR A 38 -9.35 -5.03 16.29
N TYR A 39 -9.84 -6.10 16.95
CA TYR A 39 -10.96 -5.97 17.88
C TYR A 39 -10.60 -5.15 19.12
N PHE A 40 -9.38 -5.29 19.66
CA PHE A 40 -8.89 -4.41 20.72
C PHE A 40 -9.00 -2.94 20.32
N LYS A 41 -8.51 -2.59 19.12
CA LYS A 41 -8.58 -1.20 18.62
C LYS A 41 -9.97 -0.74 18.25
N LYS A 42 -10.80 -1.63 17.72
CA LYS A 42 -12.22 -1.34 17.46
C LYS A 42 -12.93 -0.97 18.76
N THR A 43 -12.71 -1.72 19.84
CA THR A 43 -13.27 -1.41 21.16
C THR A 43 -12.72 -0.10 21.71
N ASP A 44 -11.40 0.12 21.70
CA ASP A 44 -10.76 1.37 22.14
C ASP A 44 -11.32 2.60 21.40
N VAL A 45 -11.46 2.53 20.07
CA VAL A 45 -12.06 3.59 19.27
C VAL A 45 -13.54 3.80 19.62
N GLN A 46 -14.31 2.73 19.77
CA GLN A 46 -15.71 2.81 20.17
C GLN A 46 -15.89 3.44 21.55
N GLU A 47 -15.06 3.08 22.53
CA GLU A 47 -15.09 3.63 23.89
C GLU A 47 -14.75 5.13 23.90
N ASN A 48 -13.81 5.57 23.06
CA ASN A 48 -13.45 6.98 22.92
C ASN A 48 -14.52 7.78 22.14
N LEU A 49 -15.13 7.20 21.11
CA LEU A 49 -16.11 7.88 20.26
C LEU A 49 -17.51 7.94 20.90
N LYS A 50 -17.93 6.90 21.62
CA LYS A 50 -19.27 6.80 22.23
C LYS A 50 -19.65 8.01 23.10
N PRO A 51 -18.82 8.50 24.03
CA PRO A 51 -19.19 9.67 24.84
C PRO A 51 -19.27 10.95 24.00
N LEU A 52 -18.41 11.11 23.00
CA LEU A 52 -18.44 12.24 22.06
C LEU A 52 -19.71 12.22 21.20
N LEU A 53 -20.11 11.03 20.72
CA LEU A 53 -21.35 10.77 20.01
C LEU A 53 -22.56 11.18 20.85
N ILE A 54 -22.65 10.67 22.08
CA ILE A 54 -23.77 10.97 22.98
C ILE A 54 -23.85 12.46 23.27
N LYS A 55 -22.70 13.11 23.55
CA LYS A 55 -22.64 14.55 23.81
C LYS A 55 -23.15 15.35 22.60
N ARG A 56 -22.63 15.08 21.41
CA ARG A 56 -23.01 15.82 20.20
C ARG A 56 -24.43 15.51 19.74
N PHE A 57 -24.90 14.29 19.93
CA PHE A 57 -26.30 13.96 19.68
C PHE A 57 -27.23 14.77 20.58
N LYS A 58 -26.87 14.95 21.86
CA LYS A 58 -27.60 15.85 22.76
C LYS A 58 -27.55 17.30 22.29
N GLU A 59 -26.39 17.83 21.92
CA GLU A 59 -26.24 19.19 21.38
C GLU A 59 -27.05 19.39 20.08
N GLY A 60 -27.07 18.39 19.20
CA GLY A 60 -27.87 18.38 17.98
C GLY A 60 -29.37 18.37 18.28
N LEU A 61 -29.81 17.54 19.24
CA LEU A 61 -31.21 17.53 19.70
C LEU A 61 -31.62 18.86 20.31
N GLU A 62 -30.76 19.50 21.13
CA GLU A 62 -31.02 20.83 21.67
C GLU A 62 -31.15 21.89 20.55
N THR A 63 -30.38 21.74 19.47
CA THR A 63 -30.45 22.64 18.30
C THR A 63 -31.74 22.43 17.51
N VAL A 64 -32.15 21.18 17.32
CA VAL A 64 -33.45 20.81 16.71
C VAL A 64 -34.61 21.32 17.57
N GLN A 65 -34.53 21.19 18.89
CA GLN A 65 -35.56 21.68 19.82
C GLN A 65 -35.69 23.21 19.84
N LYS A 66 -34.63 23.94 19.48
CA LYS A 66 -34.60 25.41 19.41
C LYS A 66 -35.04 25.99 18.06
N ARG A 67 -35.23 25.16 17.02
CA ARG A 67 -35.60 25.61 15.67
C ARG A 67 -36.93 25.00 15.25
N ASP A 68 -37.87 25.83 14.80
CA ASP A 68 -39.21 25.38 14.40
C ASP A 68 -39.22 24.55 13.09
N ASP A 69 -38.19 24.70 12.23
CA ASP A 69 -38.05 23.91 11.00
C ASP A 69 -37.26 22.61 11.24
N TRP A 70 -37.97 21.64 11.79
CA TRP A 70 -37.47 20.30 12.05
C TRP A 70 -37.10 19.52 10.78
N LEU A 71 -37.76 19.79 9.65
CA LEU A 71 -37.53 19.08 8.37
C LEU A 71 -36.14 19.37 7.80
N PHE A 72 -35.62 20.58 8.00
CA PHE A 72 -34.26 20.94 7.57
C PHE A 72 -33.20 20.65 8.63
N THR A 73 -33.55 20.80 9.92
CA THR A 73 -32.57 20.73 11.01
C THR A 73 -32.15 19.30 11.35
N VAL A 74 -33.05 18.32 11.26
CA VAL A 74 -32.74 16.91 11.56
C VAL A 74 -31.76 16.30 10.55
N PRO A 75 -31.96 16.39 9.22
CA PRO A 75 -31.01 15.88 8.24
C PRO A 75 -29.63 16.54 8.38
N THR A 76 -29.59 17.87 8.55
CA THR A 76 -28.33 18.62 8.70
C THR A 76 -27.55 18.19 9.95
N ALA A 77 -28.22 17.95 11.08
CA ALA A 77 -27.59 17.46 12.30
C ALA A 77 -27.01 16.04 12.11
N ILE A 78 -27.73 15.16 11.41
CA ILE A 78 -27.29 13.80 11.09
C ILE A 78 -26.09 13.82 10.12
N GLU A 79 -26.12 14.67 9.10
CA GLU A 79 -25.02 14.84 8.14
C GLU A 79 -23.76 15.42 8.80
N THR A 80 -23.91 16.46 9.61
CA THR A 80 -22.77 17.08 10.35
C THR A 80 -22.12 16.07 11.30
N LEU A 81 -22.94 15.24 11.97
CA LEU A 81 -22.44 14.12 12.76
C LEU A 81 -21.64 13.17 11.85
N SER A 82 -22.20 12.73 10.71
CA SER A 82 -21.58 11.78 9.78
C SER A 82 -20.26 12.27 9.15
N GLU A 83 -20.17 13.55 8.75
CA GLU A 83 -18.96 14.16 8.18
C GLU A 83 -17.81 14.27 9.18
N ASP A 84 -18.13 14.62 10.44
CA ASP A 84 -17.14 14.70 11.50
C ASP A 84 -16.63 13.31 11.94
N PHE A 85 -17.47 12.27 11.83
CA PHE A 85 -17.01 10.89 12.01
C PHE A 85 -16.06 10.49 10.89
N SER A 86 -16.43 10.69 9.63
CA SER A 86 -15.61 10.32 8.47
C SER A 86 -14.26 11.05 8.42
N SER A 87 -14.15 12.24 9.03
CA SER A 87 -12.92 13.05 9.07
C SER A 87 -12.03 12.79 10.31
N LYS A 88 -12.58 12.31 11.43
CA LYS A 88 -11.83 12.05 12.68
C LYS A 88 -11.64 10.57 13.03
N SER A 89 -12.55 9.70 12.60
CA SER A 89 -12.37 8.26 12.74
C SER A 89 -11.58 7.76 11.55
N ASP A 90 -10.33 7.42 11.83
CA ASP A 90 -9.61 6.40 11.07
C ASP A 90 -9.40 6.69 9.59
N SER A 91 -8.23 7.23 9.30
CA SER A 91 -7.76 7.44 7.95
C SER A 91 -7.50 6.13 7.19
N PHE A 92 -8.54 5.58 6.61
CA PHE A 92 -8.42 4.52 5.62
C PHE A 92 -8.66 5.15 4.25
N ARG A 93 -7.60 5.32 3.45
CA ARG A 93 -7.71 5.84 2.08
C ARG A 93 -8.16 4.73 1.13
N PHE A 94 -9.48 4.59 1.09
CA PHE A 94 -10.49 4.10 0.12
C PHE A 94 -11.68 3.80 1.03
N PRO A 95 -12.92 4.27 0.76
CA PRO A 95 -13.96 4.41 1.79
C PRO A 95 -14.10 3.12 2.57
N ASP A 96 -13.83 3.20 3.88
CA ASP A 96 -13.76 2.13 4.89
C ASP A 96 -13.84 0.67 4.38
N SER A 97 -12.85 0.25 3.58
CA SER A 97 -12.71 -1.16 3.15
C SER A 97 -12.42 -2.10 4.33
N ILE A 98 -12.24 -1.55 5.54
CA ILE A 98 -12.04 -2.26 6.79
C ILE A 98 -13.12 -3.31 7.05
N VAL A 99 -14.37 -3.02 6.65
CA VAL A 99 -15.51 -3.94 6.83
C VAL A 99 -15.35 -5.17 5.94
N LEU A 100 -14.86 -4.99 4.71
CA LEU A 100 -14.55 -6.10 3.81
C LEU A 100 -13.42 -6.96 4.39
N PHE A 101 -12.36 -6.34 4.91
CA PHE A 101 -11.25 -7.07 5.52
C PHE A 101 -11.64 -7.77 6.82
N GLU A 102 -12.44 -7.15 7.68
CA GLU A 102 -13.04 -7.80 8.86
C GLU A 102 -13.84 -9.05 8.45
N SER A 103 -14.74 -8.88 7.48
CA SER A 103 -15.58 -9.97 6.98
C SER A 103 -14.76 -11.08 6.31
N TRP A 104 -13.67 -10.71 5.62
CA TRP A 104 -12.73 -11.67 5.04
C TRP A 104 -12.00 -12.45 6.13
N MET A 105 -11.45 -11.79 7.17
CA MET A 105 -10.80 -12.48 8.28
C MET A 105 -11.75 -13.47 9.00
N ASN A 106 -13.04 -13.13 9.09
CA ASN A 106 -14.07 -14.00 9.67
C ASN A 106 -14.30 -15.30 8.88
N LEU A 107 -13.80 -15.41 7.64
CA LEU A 107 -13.82 -16.67 6.88
C LEU A 107 -12.84 -17.72 7.45
N GLY A 108 -11.93 -17.36 8.36
CA GLY A 108 -11.05 -18.31 9.04
C GLY A 108 -9.94 -18.84 8.13
N ILE A 109 -9.92 -20.15 7.85
CA ILE A 109 -8.85 -20.77 7.03
C ILE A 109 -8.80 -20.17 5.62
N ASP A 110 -9.96 -19.83 5.06
CA ASP A 110 -10.06 -19.22 3.73
C ASP A 110 -9.47 -17.81 3.67
N ALA A 111 -9.23 -17.17 4.83
CA ALA A 111 -8.64 -15.85 4.94
C ALA A 111 -7.10 -15.85 4.92
N LEU A 112 -6.46 -17.02 5.03
CA LEU A 112 -5.00 -17.14 5.14
C LEU A 112 -4.25 -16.86 3.82
N TYR A 113 -4.97 -16.84 2.68
CA TYR A 113 -4.41 -16.76 1.33
C TYR A 113 -4.89 -15.53 0.58
N PRO A 114 -4.11 -15.03 -0.40
CA PRO A 114 -4.62 -14.01 -1.29
C PRO A 114 -5.75 -14.61 -2.11
N TYR A 115 -6.82 -13.85 -2.29
CA TYR A 115 -8.00 -14.33 -2.98
C TYR A 115 -7.83 -14.30 -4.50
N MET A 116 -7.10 -13.31 -5.01
CA MET A 116 -6.76 -13.16 -6.43
C MET A 116 -5.45 -12.37 -6.59
N ALA A 117 -4.87 -12.47 -7.78
CA ALA A 117 -3.78 -11.60 -8.23
C ALA A 117 -4.31 -10.62 -9.29
N ILE A 118 -3.72 -9.43 -9.34
CA ILE A 118 -4.07 -8.39 -10.30
C ILE A 118 -2.81 -7.98 -11.06
N HIS A 119 -2.87 -8.02 -12.38
CA HIS A 119 -1.75 -7.70 -13.26
C HIS A 119 -1.97 -6.33 -13.91
N PHE A 120 -1.08 -5.40 -13.59
CA PHE A 120 -0.96 -4.12 -14.28
C PHE A 120 0.23 -4.14 -15.23
N LYS A 121 0.06 -3.48 -16.37
CA LYS A 121 1.11 -3.32 -17.38
C LYS A 121 1.55 -1.87 -17.46
N PHE A 122 2.86 -1.65 -17.47
CA PHE A 122 3.47 -0.33 -17.56
C PHE A 122 4.62 -0.32 -18.58
N PRO A 123 4.97 0.83 -19.18
CA PRO A 123 6.11 0.94 -20.06
C PRO A 123 7.45 0.68 -19.33
N GLY A 124 8.47 0.20 -20.04
CA GLY A 124 9.81 0.06 -19.47
C GLY A 124 10.45 1.43 -19.21
N LEU A 125 11.16 1.58 -18.09
CA LEU A 125 11.91 2.80 -17.75
C LEU A 125 13.43 2.57 -17.83
N LEU A 126 13.88 1.35 -17.56
CA LEU A 126 15.30 1.01 -17.51
C LEU A 126 15.85 0.75 -18.92
N LYS A 127 17.16 0.95 -19.09
CA LYS A 127 17.84 0.70 -20.37
C LYS A 127 17.59 -0.74 -20.84
N GLY A 128 16.97 -0.88 -22.01
CA GLY A 128 16.64 -2.16 -22.63
C GLY A 128 15.40 -2.86 -22.05
N GLU A 129 14.71 -2.26 -21.08
CA GLU A 129 13.40 -2.71 -20.59
C GLU A 129 12.31 -2.32 -21.60
N LYS A 130 11.49 -3.28 -22.02
CA LYS A 130 10.37 -3.06 -22.94
C LYS A 130 9.07 -2.80 -22.17
N THR A 131 8.74 -3.71 -21.27
CA THR A 131 7.49 -3.69 -20.49
C THR A 131 7.76 -4.05 -19.05
N ARG A 132 7.02 -3.43 -18.14
CA ARG A 132 7.05 -3.68 -16.70
C ARG A 132 5.69 -4.21 -16.27
N ASN A 133 5.65 -5.44 -15.77
CA ASN A 133 4.41 -6.12 -15.37
C ASN A 133 4.35 -6.19 -13.84
N LEU A 134 3.44 -5.46 -13.23
CA LEU A 134 3.22 -5.46 -11.78
C LEU A 134 2.13 -6.48 -11.44
N PHE A 135 2.46 -7.45 -10.61
CA PHE A 135 1.51 -8.40 -10.03
C PHE A 135 1.25 -8.00 -8.59
N GLN A 136 0.04 -7.56 -8.29
CA GLN A 136 -0.40 -7.17 -6.96
C GLN A 136 -1.25 -8.29 -6.33
N PHE A 137 -0.96 -8.58 -5.07
CA PHE A 137 -1.63 -9.56 -4.23
C PHE A 137 -2.18 -8.84 -3.01
N ILE A 138 -3.46 -9.02 -2.73
CA ILE A 138 -4.11 -8.49 -1.53
C ILE A 138 -4.33 -9.63 -0.53
N TYR A 139 -3.99 -9.37 0.72
CA TYR A 139 -4.20 -10.27 1.85
C TYR A 139 -5.17 -9.66 2.85
N SER A 140 -5.98 -10.51 3.51
CA SER A 140 -6.90 -10.07 4.56
C SER A 140 -6.20 -9.52 5.81
N THR A 141 -5.02 -10.08 6.11
CA THR A 141 -4.23 -9.75 7.28
C THR A 141 -2.80 -9.41 6.90
N SER A 142 -2.19 -8.49 7.64
CA SER A 142 -0.75 -8.31 7.59
C SER A 142 -0.04 -9.61 8.00
N ARG A 143 0.86 -10.07 7.13
CA ARG A 143 1.66 -11.30 7.31
C ARG A 143 2.95 -11.03 8.08
N GLY A 144 3.04 -9.85 8.70
CA GLY A 144 4.12 -9.47 9.58
C GLY A 144 4.32 -10.41 10.74
N PHE A 145 5.51 -10.29 11.33
CA PHE A 145 6.08 -11.16 12.36
C PHE A 145 5.10 -12.20 12.90
N GLY A 146 5.33 -13.47 12.58
CA GLY A 146 4.70 -14.60 13.28
C GLY A 146 5.20 -14.74 14.73
N PHE A 147 5.59 -13.62 15.36
CA PHE A 147 6.25 -13.59 16.66
C PHE A 147 5.39 -14.32 17.68
N PRO A 148 6.07 -15.14 18.50
CA PRO A 148 5.49 -16.35 19.01
C PRO A 148 4.48 -16.01 20.09
N ILE A 149 3.35 -16.71 20.03
CA ILE A 149 2.83 -17.28 21.25
C ILE A 149 3.92 -18.27 21.71
N TYR A 150 4.94 -17.77 22.42
CA TYR A 150 6.01 -18.63 22.91
C TYR A 150 5.53 -19.25 24.19
N PHE A 151 5.19 -20.53 24.11
CA PHE A 151 5.07 -21.35 25.30
C PHE A 151 6.44 -21.88 25.71
N ALA A 152 6.60 -22.14 27.00
CA ALA A 152 7.80 -22.81 27.50
C ALA A 152 7.99 -24.17 26.79
N PRO A 153 9.22 -24.67 26.62
CA PRO A 153 9.51 -25.99 26.05
C PRO A 153 8.60 -27.13 26.56
N GLU A 154 8.22 -27.07 27.84
CA GLU A 154 7.34 -28.04 28.51
C GLU A 154 5.95 -28.11 27.89
N PHE A 155 5.42 -27.01 27.38
CA PHE A 155 4.11 -26.98 26.73
C PHE A 155 4.11 -27.78 25.43
N TYR A 156 5.19 -27.67 24.66
CA TYR A 156 5.41 -28.50 23.48
C TYR A 156 5.81 -29.93 23.89
N GLY A 157 6.23 -30.09 25.14
CA GLY A 157 6.50 -31.35 25.81
C GLY A 157 7.90 -31.90 25.58
N TYR A 158 8.88 -31.01 25.36
CA TYR A 158 10.29 -31.34 25.44
C TYR A 158 10.96 -30.62 26.62
N LYS A 159 11.89 -31.28 27.30
CA LYS A 159 12.71 -30.68 28.37
C LYS A 159 14.14 -30.55 27.84
N PRO A 160 14.60 -29.34 27.44
CA PRO A 160 15.93 -29.19 26.88
C PRO A 160 16.99 -29.43 27.98
N PRO A 161 18.09 -30.14 27.67
CA PRO A 161 19.25 -30.14 28.56
C PRO A 161 19.74 -28.69 28.72
N TYR A 162 20.17 -28.31 29.93
CA TYR A 162 20.57 -26.95 30.28
C TYR A 162 19.45 -25.89 30.20
N LYS A 163 18.19 -26.29 30.41
CA LYS A 163 17.02 -25.40 30.47
C LYS A 163 17.31 -24.10 31.24
N LYS A 164 17.92 -24.18 32.43
CA LYS A 164 18.24 -23.02 33.28
C LYS A 164 19.10 -21.95 32.58
N PHE A 165 19.99 -22.34 31.65
CA PHE A 165 20.82 -21.42 30.87
C PHE A 165 20.10 -20.89 29.63
N LEU A 166 19.31 -21.75 28.98
CA LEU A 166 18.50 -21.38 27.82
C LEU A 166 17.27 -20.54 28.19
N ASP A 167 16.77 -20.63 29.42
CA ASP A 167 15.64 -19.83 29.92
C ASP A 167 15.97 -18.33 29.86
N TYR A 168 17.19 -17.92 30.19
CA TYR A 168 17.62 -16.52 30.02
C TYR A 168 17.61 -16.08 28.55
N LEU A 169 18.02 -16.94 27.63
CA LEU A 169 17.96 -16.68 26.18
C LEU A 169 16.51 -16.63 25.67
N PHE A 170 15.63 -17.50 26.18
CA PHE A 170 14.21 -17.53 25.84
C PHE A 170 13.48 -16.30 26.40
N GLU A 171 13.71 -15.93 27.66
CA GLU A 171 13.17 -14.72 28.28
C GLU A 171 13.70 -13.46 27.61
N TRP A 172 14.99 -13.42 27.28
CA TRP A 172 15.58 -12.31 26.51
C TRP A 172 14.96 -12.20 25.13
N SER A 173 14.78 -13.32 24.42
CA SER A 173 14.13 -13.33 23.11
C SER A 173 12.70 -12.81 23.18
N TYR A 174 11.91 -13.25 24.16
CA TYR A 174 10.57 -12.76 24.42
C TYR A 174 10.56 -11.27 24.75
N SER A 175 11.46 -10.84 25.64
CA SER A 175 11.59 -9.46 26.08
C SER A 175 12.02 -8.54 24.96
N VAL A 176 12.93 -8.94 24.08
CA VAL A 176 13.35 -8.13 22.93
C VAL A 176 12.23 -8.01 21.91
N CYS A 177 11.51 -9.09 21.61
CA CYS A 177 10.38 -9.03 20.68
C CYS A 177 9.22 -8.21 21.25
N HIS A 178 8.93 -8.38 22.54
CA HIS A 178 7.92 -7.61 23.25
C HIS A 178 8.32 -6.13 23.37
N LYS A 179 9.57 -5.83 23.71
CA LYS A 179 10.11 -4.46 23.77
C LYS A 179 10.23 -3.83 22.39
N ALA A 180 10.53 -4.58 21.34
CA ALA A 180 10.49 -4.09 19.96
C ALA A 180 9.05 -3.73 19.57
N ASN A 181 8.07 -4.57 19.92
CA ASN A 181 6.65 -4.27 19.71
C ASN A 181 6.19 -3.06 20.54
N GLN A 182 6.63 -2.93 21.80
CA GLN A 182 6.36 -1.76 22.63
C GLN A 182 7.06 -0.51 22.09
N ALA A 183 8.28 -0.61 21.58
CA ALA A 183 9.01 0.49 20.99
C ALA A 183 8.36 0.95 19.69
N ILE A 184 7.93 0.02 18.82
CA ILE A 184 7.10 0.29 17.65
C ILE A 184 5.81 1.00 18.10
N PHE A 185 5.11 0.48 19.12
CA PHE A 185 3.88 1.08 19.65
C PHE A 185 4.08 2.47 20.27
N LEU A 186 5.20 2.71 20.97
CA LEU A 186 5.56 3.99 21.59
C LEU A 186 5.97 5.03 20.54
N VAL A 187 6.73 4.61 19.52
CA VAL A 187 7.07 5.43 18.35
C VAL A 187 5.80 5.73 17.56
N ASP A 188 4.91 4.76 17.38
CA ASP A 188 3.62 4.92 16.71
C ASP A 188 2.72 5.93 17.42
N LYS A 189 2.67 5.86 18.76
CA LYS A 189 1.93 6.80 19.62
C LYS A 189 2.50 8.23 19.54
N LYS A 190 3.81 8.38 19.32
CA LYS A 190 4.48 9.68 19.15
C LYS A 190 4.32 10.28 17.75
N ILE A 191 4.21 9.44 16.72
CA ILE A 191 4.18 9.85 15.30
C ILE A 191 2.73 9.92 14.76
N ASN A 192 1.71 9.51 15.53
CA ASN A 192 0.36 9.27 15.01
C ASN A 192 0.40 8.35 13.77
N SER A 193 1.36 7.42 13.76
CA SER A 193 1.54 6.43 12.70
C SER A 193 0.34 5.49 12.71
N LYS A 194 -0.23 5.30 11.53
CA LYS A 194 -1.42 4.46 11.35
C LYS A 194 -0.95 3.02 11.26
N ARG A 195 -1.09 2.31 12.39
CA ARG A 195 -1.51 0.91 12.70
C ARG A 195 -0.96 -0.30 11.91
N HIS A 196 -0.98 -1.46 12.59
CA HIS A 196 -1.10 -2.78 11.98
C HIS A 196 -2.52 -2.94 11.38
N HIS A 197 -2.65 -2.86 10.05
CA HIS A 197 -3.94 -2.83 9.35
C HIS A 197 -4.42 -4.22 8.88
N PRO A 198 -5.75 -4.49 8.89
CA PRO A 198 -6.37 -5.49 8.01
C PRO A 198 -6.23 -5.01 6.56
N GLY A 199 -5.86 -5.92 5.65
CA GLY A 199 -5.53 -5.55 4.28
C GLY A 199 -4.05 -5.24 4.09
N GLU A 200 -3.34 -6.10 3.35
CA GLU A 200 -1.95 -5.86 2.96
C GLU A 200 -1.80 -6.00 1.45
N PHE A 201 -1.19 -4.99 0.83
CA PHE A 201 -0.90 -4.95 -0.61
C PHE A 201 0.55 -5.31 -0.85
N GLU A 202 0.76 -6.33 -1.64
CA GLU A 202 2.06 -6.93 -1.85
C GLU A 202 2.27 -7.11 -3.33
N SER A 203 3.46 -6.78 -3.83
CA SER A 203 3.67 -6.71 -5.26
C SER A 203 4.94 -7.42 -5.72
N VAL A 204 4.93 -7.89 -6.96
CA VAL A 204 6.12 -8.38 -7.65
C VAL A 204 6.14 -7.78 -9.03
N ILE A 205 7.30 -7.29 -9.45
CA ILE A 205 7.47 -6.78 -10.81
C ILE A 205 8.18 -7.83 -11.65
N LEU A 206 7.58 -8.16 -12.80
CA LEU A 206 8.19 -8.96 -13.86
C LEU A 206 8.46 -8.05 -15.05
N SER A 207 9.72 -7.70 -15.26
CA SER A 207 10.15 -6.83 -16.35
C SER A 207 10.63 -7.64 -17.54
N GLU A 208 10.09 -7.34 -18.72
CA GLU A 208 10.56 -7.84 -20.00
C GLU A 208 11.64 -6.92 -20.56
N TYR A 209 12.77 -7.48 -20.94
CA TYR A 209 13.88 -6.79 -21.61
C TYR A 209 14.01 -7.23 -23.06
N GLN A 210 14.87 -6.53 -23.81
CA GLN A 210 15.32 -6.96 -25.14
C GLN A 210 15.78 -8.42 -25.16
N ASN A 211 15.64 -9.07 -26.31
CA ASN A 211 15.91 -10.50 -26.51
C ASN A 211 15.08 -11.42 -25.60
N ASN A 212 13.88 -10.95 -25.23
CA ASN A 212 12.88 -11.60 -24.37
C ASN A 212 13.46 -12.15 -23.06
N VAL A 213 14.37 -11.38 -22.46
CA VAL A 213 14.93 -11.69 -21.14
C VAL A 213 13.99 -11.16 -20.09
N TYR A 214 13.54 -12.02 -19.17
CA TYR A 214 12.68 -11.62 -18.06
C TYR A 214 13.47 -11.53 -16.77
N LYS A 215 13.21 -10.47 -16.00
CA LYS A 215 13.76 -10.27 -14.66
C LYS A 215 12.64 -10.03 -13.66
N GLY A 216 12.75 -10.65 -12.51
CA GLY A 216 11.83 -10.52 -11.38
C GLY A 216 12.40 -9.56 -10.33
N ILE A 217 11.56 -8.70 -9.80
CA ILE A 217 11.94 -7.72 -8.78
C ILE A 217 10.99 -7.86 -7.61
N ASN A 218 11.57 -8.15 -6.44
CA ASN A 218 10.82 -8.31 -5.20
C ASN A 218 10.49 -6.92 -4.64
N THR A 219 9.28 -6.76 -4.13
CA THR A 219 8.90 -5.55 -3.40
C THR A 219 8.70 -5.88 -1.92
N LEU A 220 9.09 -4.96 -1.04
CA LEU A 220 8.98 -5.05 0.42
C LEU A 220 8.11 -3.90 0.93
N LEU A 221 7.29 -4.20 1.94
CA LEU A 221 6.58 -3.26 2.81
C LEU A 221 6.13 -1.97 2.10
N HIS A 222 5.13 -2.09 1.22
CA HIS A 222 4.49 -0.99 0.48
C HIS A 222 5.18 -0.51 -0.82
N GLY A 223 6.11 -1.30 -1.38
CA GLY A 223 6.63 -1.07 -2.74
C GLY A 223 8.14 -0.81 -2.84
N TYR A 224 8.91 -1.05 -1.78
CA TYR A 224 10.36 -0.81 -1.77
C TYR A 224 11.16 -2.00 -2.34
N PHE A 225 12.31 -1.72 -2.94
CA PHE A 225 13.10 -2.69 -3.69
C PHE A 225 14.19 -3.26 -2.79
N THR A 226 14.12 -4.57 -2.52
CA THR A 226 15.09 -5.22 -1.62
C THR A 226 16.42 -5.46 -2.31
N ASP A 227 16.36 -5.96 -3.55
CA ASP A 227 17.49 -6.64 -4.19
C ASP A 227 17.65 -6.28 -5.66
N GLU A 228 18.78 -6.68 -6.24
CA GLU A 228 18.95 -6.64 -7.69
C GLU A 228 17.90 -7.53 -8.38
N PRO A 229 17.40 -7.13 -9.56
CA PRO A 229 16.47 -7.93 -10.34
C PRO A 229 16.99 -9.35 -10.58
N THR A 230 16.25 -10.34 -10.11
CA THR A 230 16.56 -11.76 -10.32
C THR A 230 16.29 -12.13 -11.77
N ARG A 231 17.31 -12.63 -12.49
CA ARG A 231 17.11 -13.10 -13.87
C ARG A 231 16.28 -14.38 -13.87
N LEU A 232 15.11 -14.33 -14.50
CA LEU A 232 14.18 -15.47 -14.57
C LEU A 232 14.48 -16.40 -15.75
N GLY A 233 14.97 -15.84 -16.85
CA GLY A 233 15.29 -16.61 -18.05
C GLY A 233 14.99 -15.85 -19.34
N LYS A 234 15.05 -16.57 -20.45
CA LYS A 234 14.50 -16.12 -21.74
C LYS A 234 13.22 -16.88 -22.00
N PHE A 235 12.14 -16.18 -22.31
CA PHE A 235 10.84 -16.78 -22.58
C PHE A 235 10.22 -16.14 -23.81
N SER A 236 9.34 -16.82 -24.53
CA SER A 236 8.65 -16.26 -25.70
C SER A 236 7.57 -15.25 -25.30
N SER A 237 6.98 -15.38 -24.11
CA SER A 237 5.90 -14.50 -23.64
C SER A 237 5.79 -14.46 -22.10
N LEU A 238 5.03 -13.49 -21.58
CA LEU A 238 4.72 -13.41 -20.15
C LEU A 238 3.94 -14.64 -19.66
N GLN A 239 3.04 -15.19 -20.48
CA GLN A 239 2.29 -16.40 -20.15
C GLN A 239 3.23 -17.60 -19.98
N GLU A 240 4.28 -17.71 -20.79
CA GLU A 240 5.30 -18.74 -20.63
C GLU A 240 6.09 -18.55 -19.33
N VAL A 241 6.40 -17.30 -18.95
CA VAL A 241 7.02 -17.00 -17.65
C VAL A 241 6.12 -17.49 -16.52
N LEU A 242 4.83 -17.11 -16.51
CA LEU A 242 3.87 -17.45 -15.45
C LEU A 242 3.67 -18.97 -15.28
N LYS A 243 3.83 -19.75 -16.35
CA LYS A 243 3.82 -21.23 -16.29
C LYS A 243 5.07 -21.83 -15.65
N ASN A 244 6.20 -21.12 -15.69
CA ASN A 244 7.51 -21.61 -15.26
C ASN A 244 8.00 -21.03 -13.92
N ILE A 245 7.35 -19.98 -13.41
CA ILE A 245 7.68 -19.42 -12.09
C ILE A 245 6.64 -19.81 -11.03
N THR A 246 6.98 -19.55 -9.77
CA THR A 246 6.05 -19.55 -8.66
C THR A 246 6.24 -18.26 -7.86
N PHE A 247 5.16 -17.58 -7.53
CA PHE A 247 5.18 -16.45 -6.63
C PHE A 247 5.34 -16.95 -5.20
N GLU A 248 6.29 -16.37 -4.46
CA GLU A 248 6.64 -16.80 -3.11
C GLU A 248 6.58 -15.64 -2.12
N TYR A 249 6.29 -15.96 -0.86
CA TYR A 249 6.39 -15.00 0.25
C TYR A 249 6.90 -15.69 1.49
N SER A 250 7.55 -14.95 2.38
CA SER A 250 7.94 -15.46 3.69
C SER A 250 7.03 -14.87 4.76
N VAL A 251 6.50 -15.71 5.65
CA VAL A 251 5.76 -15.22 6.82
C VAL A 251 6.74 -14.43 7.70
N GLY A 252 6.39 -13.18 8.00
CA GLY A 252 7.22 -12.22 8.73
C GLY A 252 8.13 -11.32 7.89
N ASP A 253 8.18 -11.49 6.57
CA ASP A 253 9.07 -10.72 5.67
C ASP A 253 8.32 -9.66 4.83
N HIS A 254 6.98 -9.62 4.89
CA HIS A 254 6.13 -8.61 4.22
C HIS A 254 6.57 -8.28 2.78
N ALA A 255 6.91 -9.34 2.04
CA ALA A 255 7.42 -9.24 0.70
C ALA A 255 6.94 -10.44 -0.12
N MET A 256 6.37 -10.14 -1.28
CA MET A 256 6.23 -11.11 -2.35
C MET A 256 7.49 -11.14 -3.20
N SER A 257 7.82 -12.31 -3.71
CA SER A 257 8.98 -12.61 -4.52
C SER A 257 8.61 -13.60 -5.62
N VAL A 258 9.55 -13.82 -6.54
CA VAL A 258 9.40 -14.82 -7.60
C VAL A 258 10.54 -15.83 -7.54
N SER A 259 10.17 -17.10 -7.66
CA SER A 259 11.11 -18.21 -7.68
C SER A 259 10.99 -18.98 -8.99
N PRO A 260 12.12 -19.26 -9.68
CA PRO A 260 12.13 -20.10 -10.87
C PRO A 260 11.96 -21.60 -10.54
N LYS A 261 11.98 -22.00 -9.25
CA LYS A 261 11.82 -23.40 -8.85
C LYS A 261 10.35 -23.73 -8.65
N ARG A 262 9.87 -24.78 -9.34
CA ARG A 262 8.53 -25.34 -9.10
C ARG A 262 8.46 -25.95 -7.70
N SER A 263 7.86 -25.23 -6.75
CA SER A 263 7.48 -25.83 -5.46
C SER A 263 6.44 -26.92 -5.69
N ARG A 264 6.59 -28.06 -5.00
CA ARG A 264 5.56 -29.13 -4.99
C ARG A 264 4.25 -28.66 -4.34
N TYR A 265 4.33 -27.68 -3.44
CA TYR A 265 3.18 -27.15 -2.71
C TYR A 265 2.84 -25.75 -3.21
N LYS A 266 1.92 -25.68 -4.16
CA LYS A 266 1.43 -24.44 -4.75
C LYS A 266 -0.10 -24.42 -4.79
N LYS A 267 -0.67 -23.22 -4.67
CA LYS A 267 -2.09 -22.96 -4.90
C LYS A 267 -2.22 -22.08 -6.14
N HIS A 268 -3.13 -22.43 -7.03
CA HIS A 268 -3.49 -21.58 -8.15
C HIS A 268 -4.56 -20.60 -7.68
N ILE A 269 -4.29 -19.31 -7.85
CA ILE A 269 -5.26 -18.26 -7.59
C ILE A 269 -5.67 -17.59 -8.91
N PRO A 270 -6.90 -17.08 -9.01
CA PRO A 270 -7.35 -16.31 -10.16
C PRO A 270 -6.45 -15.09 -10.43
N LEU A 271 -6.24 -14.78 -11.71
CA LEU A 271 -5.52 -13.60 -12.17
C LEU A 271 -6.46 -12.72 -12.97
N LEU A 272 -6.65 -11.48 -12.53
CA LEU A 272 -7.22 -10.42 -13.35
C LEU A 272 -6.09 -9.77 -14.15
N THR A 273 -6.11 -9.93 -15.47
CA THR A 273 -5.11 -9.45 -16.41
C THR A 273 -5.28 -7.98 -16.74
N TYR A 274 -4.23 -7.36 -17.29
CA TYR A 274 -4.29 -5.97 -17.75
C TYR A 274 -5.41 -5.73 -18.76
N ASP A 275 -5.62 -6.63 -19.72
CA ASP A 275 -6.63 -6.46 -20.77
C ASP A 275 -8.05 -6.48 -20.18
N GLU A 276 -8.32 -7.39 -19.23
CA GLU A 276 -9.58 -7.43 -18.49
C GLU A 276 -9.79 -6.17 -17.62
N ILE A 277 -8.72 -5.58 -17.08
CA ILE A 277 -8.82 -4.32 -16.33
C ILE A 277 -9.27 -3.18 -17.25
N VAL A 278 -8.65 -3.07 -18.43
CA VAL A 278 -8.99 -2.04 -19.41
C VAL A 278 -10.44 -2.22 -19.87
N GLU A 279 -10.84 -3.44 -20.20
CA GLU A 279 -12.20 -3.74 -20.67
C GLU A 279 -13.27 -3.48 -19.60
N LYS A 280 -13.08 -4.02 -18.39
CA LYS A 280 -14.10 -3.98 -17.33
C LYS A 280 -14.15 -2.63 -16.60
N TYR A 281 -13.02 -1.95 -16.42
CA TYR A 281 -12.93 -0.76 -15.58
C TYR A 281 -12.65 0.54 -16.35
N ASP A 282 -12.33 0.47 -17.65
CA ASP A 282 -11.95 1.63 -18.48
C ASP A 282 -10.73 2.39 -17.90
N VAL A 283 -9.76 1.62 -17.37
CA VAL A 283 -8.52 2.14 -16.78
C VAL A 283 -7.32 1.59 -17.52
N ASP A 284 -6.66 2.46 -18.28
CA ASP A 284 -5.45 2.16 -19.04
C ASP A 284 -4.26 3.00 -18.52
N PHE A 285 -3.60 2.48 -17.49
CA PHE A 285 -2.39 3.10 -16.97
C PHE A 285 -1.20 3.02 -17.95
N PHE A 286 -1.16 2.03 -18.85
CA PHE A 286 -0.04 1.86 -19.78
C PHE A 286 0.02 3.05 -20.74
N SER A 287 -1.10 3.35 -21.40
CA SER A 287 -1.21 4.47 -22.34
C SER A 287 -0.98 5.82 -21.66
N TYR A 288 -1.51 5.99 -20.44
CA TYR A 288 -1.25 7.20 -19.67
C TYR A 288 0.24 7.37 -19.34
N LEU A 289 0.91 6.32 -18.87
CA LEU A 289 2.33 6.41 -18.50
C LEU A 289 3.26 6.54 -19.70
N LYS A 290 2.87 6.03 -20.87
CA LYS A 290 3.59 6.30 -22.11
C LYS A 290 3.60 7.80 -22.43
N MET A 291 2.44 8.46 -22.33
CA MET A 291 2.34 9.91 -22.48
C MET A 291 3.12 10.66 -21.39
N LEU A 292 3.09 10.18 -20.14
CA LEU A 292 3.89 10.75 -19.05
C LEU A 292 5.39 10.69 -19.35
N MET A 293 5.88 9.57 -19.92
CA MET A 293 7.27 9.42 -20.32
C MET A 293 7.65 10.39 -21.46
N GLU A 294 6.78 10.57 -22.45
CA GLU A 294 6.98 11.58 -23.52
C GLU A 294 7.08 13.01 -22.93
N VAL A 295 6.24 13.36 -21.95
CA VAL A 295 6.35 14.64 -21.23
C VAL A 295 7.66 14.73 -20.45
N ASN A 296 8.08 13.66 -19.77
CA ASN A 296 9.34 13.62 -19.03
C ASN A 296 10.56 13.82 -19.96
N ASP A 297 10.51 13.26 -21.18
CA ASP A 297 11.57 13.39 -22.18
C ASP A 297 11.64 14.83 -22.70
N LEU A 298 10.49 15.44 -23.02
CA LEU A 298 10.40 16.87 -23.37
C LEU A 298 10.98 17.77 -22.27
N LEU A 299 10.59 17.53 -21.02
CA LEU A 299 11.14 18.28 -19.87
C LEU A 299 12.66 18.11 -19.76
N THR A 300 13.16 16.89 -19.97
CA THR A 300 14.59 16.59 -19.90
C THR A 300 15.38 17.31 -21.01
N GLU A 301 14.85 17.33 -22.23
CA GLU A 301 15.42 18.09 -23.34
C GLU A 301 15.50 19.58 -23.00
N LYS A 302 14.41 20.17 -22.51
CA LYS A 302 14.34 21.58 -22.11
C LYS A 302 15.28 21.93 -20.97
N ILE A 303 15.40 21.06 -19.96
CA ILE A 303 16.38 21.21 -18.88
C ILE A 303 17.81 21.26 -19.46
N HIS A 304 18.14 20.38 -20.39
CA HIS A 304 19.45 20.38 -21.05
C HIS A 304 19.69 21.63 -21.89
N PHE A 305 18.69 22.08 -22.65
CA PHE A 305 18.73 23.33 -23.40
C PHE A 305 19.07 24.52 -22.50
N TYR A 306 18.30 24.74 -21.43
CA TYR A 306 18.54 25.85 -20.50
C TYR A 306 19.85 25.71 -19.71
N LYS A 307 20.28 24.48 -19.40
CA LYS A 307 21.59 24.24 -18.80
C LYS A 307 22.74 24.68 -19.71
N ARG A 308 22.65 24.40 -21.03
CA ARG A 308 23.63 24.86 -22.02
C ARG A 308 23.57 26.38 -22.20
N LYS A 309 22.38 26.95 -22.38
CA LYS A 309 22.17 28.41 -22.52
C LYS A 309 22.77 29.17 -21.33
N ARG A 310 22.50 28.73 -20.10
CA ARG A 310 23.09 29.31 -18.88
C ARG A 310 24.61 29.23 -18.87
N LYS A 311 25.19 28.09 -19.26
CA LYS A 311 26.65 27.89 -19.28
C LYS A 311 27.32 28.82 -20.28
N ASN A 312 26.70 29.06 -21.43
CA ASN A 312 27.22 29.97 -22.45
C ASN A 312 27.18 31.41 -21.95
N LEU A 313 26.05 31.88 -21.42
CA LEU A 313 25.97 33.24 -20.84
C LEU A 313 27.00 33.49 -19.74
N ILE A 314 27.24 32.51 -18.85
CA ILE A 314 28.29 32.62 -17.82
C ILE A 314 29.69 32.61 -18.44
N LYS A 315 29.90 31.89 -19.54
CA LYS A 315 31.20 31.87 -20.24
C LYS A 315 31.50 33.21 -20.90
N ASP A 316 30.48 33.88 -21.42
CA ASP A 316 30.60 35.15 -22.15
C ASP A 316 30.92 36.33 -21.22
N LEU A 317 30.72 36.18 -19.91
CA LEU A 317 31.16 37.14 -18.89
C LEU A 317 32.70 37.25 -18.85
N SER A 318 33.22 38.46 -18.62
CA SER A 318 34.63 38.69 -18.32
C SER A 318 35.07 38.01 -17.01
N LEU A 319 36.38 37.91 -16.77
CA LEU A 319 36.91 37.26 -15.56
C LEU A 319 36.42 37.94 -14.27
N LEU A 320 36.40 39.28 -14.26
CA LEU A 320 35.93 40.07 -13.12
C LEU A 320 34.43 39.90 -12.89
N GLU A 321 33.62 39.88 -13.94
CA GLU A 321 32.18 39.63 -13.86
C GLU A 321 31.86 38.21 -13.41
N LYS A 322 32.66 37.21 -13.78
CA LYS A 322 32.50 35.84 -13.26
C LYS A 322 32.70 35.78 -11.76
N ILE A 323 33.70 36.50 -11.23
CA ILE A 323 33.99 36.56 -9.79
C ILE A 323 32.85 37.29 -9.06
N ASP A 324 32.43 38.47 -9.56
CA ASP A 324 31.31 39.21 -8.99
C ASP A 324 30.01 38.40 -9.04
N PHE A 325 29.68 37.77 -10.17
CA PHE A 325 28.52 36.88 -10.29
C PHE A 325 28.51 35.78 -9.24
N ARG A 326 29.66 35.12 -8.99
CA ARG A 326 29.78 34.08 -7.95
C ARG A 326 29.56 34.65 -6.55
N PHE A 327 30.08 35.84 -6.27
CA PHE A 327 29.88 36.52 -5.00
C PHE A 327 28.43 36.90 -4.78
N GLN A 328 27.77 37.49 -5.77
CA GLN A 328 26.34 37.83 -5.71
C GLN A 328 25.46 36.59 -5.59
N GLN A 329 25.80 35.51 -6.30
CA GLN A 329 25.11 34.22 -6.16
C GLN A 329 25.22 33.67 -4.73
N SER A 330 26.41 33.75 -4.11
CA SER A 330 26.61 33.34 -2.73
C SER A 330 25.80 34.19 -1.76
N LYS A 331 25.77 35.52 -1.96
CA LYS A 331 24.97 36.43 -1.13
C LYS A 331 23.48 36.11 -1.17
N LYS A 332 22.94 35.88 -2.37
CA LYS A 332 21.55 35.47 -2.57
C LYS A 332 21.19 34.15 -1.89
N ILE A 333 22.13 33.20 -1.80
CA ILE A 333 21.91 31.94 -1.06
C ILE A 333 21.87 32.19 0.44
N SER A 334 22.71 33.10 0.94
CA SER A 334 22.81 33.41 2.37
C SER A 334 21.73 34.36 2.88
N ILE A 335 21.17 35.22 2.02
CA ILE A 335 20.21 36.27 2.38
C ILE A 335 18.90 36.03 1.59
N PRO A 336 17.83 35.56 2.26
CA PRO A 336 16.52 35.37 1.63
C PRO A 336 16.00 36.66 1.01
N GLY A 337 15.44 36.59 -0.20
CA GLY A 337 14.82 37.73 -0.90
C GLY A 337 15.79 38.64 -1.66
N GLN A 338 17.10 38.40 -1.61
CA GLN A 338 18.06 39.22 -2.35
C GLN A 338 18.08 38.84 -3.84
N GLU A 339 17.83 39.81 -4.72
CA GLU A 339 17.88 39.63 -6.16
C GLU A 339 19.30 39.76 -6.71
N LEU A 340 19.54 39.14 -7.87
CA LEU A 340 20.79 39.35 -8.59
C LEU A 340 20.74 40.73 -9.28
N PRO A 341 21.88 41.44 -9.39
CA PRO A 341 21.97 42.66 -10.18
C PRO A 341 21.39 42.50 -11.59
N GLU A 342 20.79 43.56 -12.14
CA GLU A 342 20.13 43.56 -13.47
C GLU A 342 21.00 43.00 -14.59
N LYS A 343 22.32 43.25 -14.55
CA LYS A 343 23.29 42.71 -15.51
C LYS A 343 23.33 41.17 -15.57
N TYR A 344 22.83 40.48 -14.55
CA TYR A 344 22.71 39.01 -14.49
C TYR A 344 21.27 38.51 -14.59
N SER A 345 20.30 39.39 -14.89
CA SER A 345 18.86 39.07 -14.98
C SER A 345 18.55 37.97 -15.99
N GLU A 346 19.19 37.97 -17.17
CA GLU A 346 19.02 36.91 -18.19
C GLU A 346 19.50 35.54 -17.68
N ILE A 347 20.64 35.50 -16.96
CA ILE A 347 21.19 34.29 -16.35
C ILE A 347 20.24 33.76 -15.26
N GLU A 348 19.65 34.67 -14.48
CA GLU A 348 18.65 34.36 -13.45
C GLU A 348 17.34 33.87 -14.07
N LYS A 349 16.82 34.53 -15.11
CA LYS A 349 15.62 34.08 -15.85
C LYS A 349 15.83 32.65 -16.33
N ILE A 350 16.93 32.35 -17.01
CA ILE A 350 17.24 30.99 -17.47
C ILE A 350 17.39 30.02 -16.30
N HIS A 351 17.98 30.45 -15.18
CA HIS A 351 18.07 29.62 -13.99
C HIS A 351 16.68 29.23 -13.46
N ARG A 352 15.74 30.19 -13.40
CA ARG A 352 14.35 29.98 -12.99
C ARG A 352 13.62 29.01 -13.92
N TYR A 353 13.73 29.16 -15.24
CA TYR A 353 13.19 28.20 -16.21
C TYR A 353 13.72 26.78 -15.97
N LYS A 354 15.04 26.65 -15.87
CA LYS A 354 15.71 25.36 -15.63
C LYS A 354 15.24 24.73 -14.31
N HIS A 355 15.08 25.53 -13.26
CA HIS A 355 14.65 25.08 -11.94
C HIS A 355 13.18 24.65 -11.92
N LEU A 356 12.28 25.44 -12.51
CA LEU A 356 10.87 25.08 -12.64
C LEU A 356 10.70 23.75 -13.38
N LEU A 357 11.38 23.57 -14.51
CA LEU A 357 11.34 22.31 -15.27
C LEU A 357 11.85 21.12 -14.44
N GLU A 358 12.95 21.28 -13.68
CA GLU A 358 13.46 20.25 -12.76
C GLU A 358 12.43 19.88 -11.67
N LYS A 359 11.68 20.87 -11.16
CA LYS A 359 10.64 20.68 -10.16
C LYS A 359 9.40 20.00 -10.72
N ILE A 360 8.91 20.43 -11.88
CA ILE A 360 7.78 19.77 -12.58
C ILE A 360 8.13 18.30 -12.84
N ARG A 361 9.33 18.04 -13.38
CA ARG A 361 9.80 16.68 -13.64
C ARG A 361 9.83 15.83 -12.36
N TYR A 362 10.23 16.41 -11.22
CA TYR A 362 10.18 15.73 -9.93
C TYR A 362 8.74 15.39 -9.51
N LEU A 363 7.81 16.35 -9.63
CA LEU A 363 6.40 16.19 -9.26
C LEU A 363 5.69 15.10 -10.07
N LEU A 364 6.05 14.89 -11.34
CA LEU A 364 5.50 13.81 -12.18
C LEU A 364 5.66 12.42 -11.56
N TRP A 365 6.70 12.20 -10.76
CA TRP A 365 7.02 10.90 -10.18
C TRP A 365 6.66 10.79 -8.69
N THR A 366 6.59 11.92 -7.98
CA THR A 366 6.45 11.97 -6.52
C THR A 366 5.04 12.27 -6.04
N THR A 367 4.17 12.75 -6.92
CA THR A 367 2.79 13.03 -6.57
C THR A 367 1.91 11.81 -6.92
N PRO A 368 0.82 11.56 -6.16
CA PRO A 368 -0.14 10.52 -6.52
C PRO A 368 -0.71 10.76 -7.92
N LEU A 369 -0.93 9.70 -8.69
CA LEU A 369 -1.42 9.80 -10.07
C LEU A 369 -2.75 10.56 -10.17
N PHE A 370 -3.67 10.35 -9.21
CA PHE A 370 -4.93 11.09 -9.21
C PHE A 370 -4.72 12.60 -9.14
N SER A 371 -3.64 13.10 -8.53
CA SER A 371 -3.40 14.55 -8.39
C SER A 371 -2.97 15.24 -9.70
N HIS A 372 -2.72 14.47 -10.76
CA HIS A 372 -2.43 15.00 -12.09
C HIS A 372 -3.71 15.50 -12.81
N THR A 373 -4.91 15.28 -12.24
CA THR A 373 -6.16 15.93 -12.67
C THR A 373 -6.52 17.12 -11.77
N ILE A 374 -7.56 17.87 -12.13
CA ILE A 374 -8.18 18.95 -11.37
C ILE A 374 -8.78 18.43 -10.06
N HIS A 375 -8.48 19.10 -8.94
CA HIS A 375 -9.03 18.79 -7.62
C HIS A 375 -9.34 20.04 -6.80
N SER A 376 -10.15 19.86 -5.76
CA SER A 376 -10.33 20.91 -4.76
C SER A 376 -8.99 21.20 -4.02
N PRO A 377 -8.75 22.47 -3.65
CA PRO A 377 -7.51 22.90 -2.97
C PRO A 377 -7.19 22.08 -1.71
N LEU A 378 -8.22 21.63 -0.97
CA LEU A 378 -8.09 20.79 0.21
C LEU A 378 -7.42 19.42 -0.07
N ARG A 379 -7.72 18.77 -1.20
CA ARG A 379 -7.09 17.48 -1.57
C ARG A 379 -5.68 17.66 -2.12
N ILE A 380 -5.42 18.80 -2.76
CA ILE A 380 -4.10 19.19 -3.24
C ILE A 380 -3.15 19.41 -2.06
N ARG A 381 -3.62 20.05 -0.97
CA ARG A 381 -2.89 20.19 0.30
C ARG A 381 -2.39 18.85 0.85
N GLU A 382 -3.18 17.78 0.72
CA GLU A 382 -2.76 16.46 1.17
C GLU A 382 -1.70 15.81 0.28
N SER A 383 -1.66 16.18 -1.00
CA SER A 383 -0.72 15.66 -2.00
C SER A 383 0.65 16.36 -1.91
N TYR A 384 0.67 17.60 -1.45
CA TYR A 384 1.90 18.37 -1.16
C TYR A 384 2.50 18.12 0.22
N LYS A 385 2.10 17.07 0.94
CA LYS A 385 2.70 16.73 2.25
C LYS A 385 4.23 16.61 2.19
N PHE A 386 4.78 16.29 1.01
CA PHE A 386 6.21 16.15 0.71
C PHE A 386 6.98 17.46 0.40
N LEU A 387 6.29 18.61 0.25
CA LEU A 387 6.93 19.92 0.10
C LEU A 387 7.16 20.58 1.48
N ASP A 388 8.13 21.50 1.52
CA ASP A 388 8.55 22.21 2.74
C ASP A 388 7.34 22.92 3.37
N PRO A 389 7.11 22.81 4.70
CA PRO A 389 6.05 23.52 5.41
C PRO A 389 5.96 25.02 5.09
N LYS A 390 7.08 25.68 4.80
CA LYS A 390 7.09 27.11 4.42
C LYS A 390 6.47 27.40 3.06
N GLU A 391 6.55 26.47 2.10
CA GLU A 391 5.89 26.63 0.81
C GLU A 391 4.37 26.39 0.94
N LYS A 392 3.90 25.63 1.95
CA LYS A 392 2.50 25.19 2.11
C LYS A 392 1.48 26.31 2.38
N SER A 393 1.87 27.43 2.98
CA SER A 393 0.92 28.52 3.32
C SER A 393 0.44 29.29 2.10
N ASP A 394 1.27 29.42 1.08
CA ASP A 394 1.02 30.35 -0.02
C ASP A 394 0.27 29.70 -1.20
N TYR A 395 0.19 28.36 -1.23
CA TYR A 395 -0.67 27.63 -2.18
C TYR A 395 -2.18 27.77 -1.87
N LEU A 396 -2.56 28.41 -0.76
CA LEU A 396 -3.93 28.50 -0.26
C LEU A 396 -4.84 29.46 -1.04
N GLU A 397 -4.27 30.32 -1.91
CA GLU A 397 -5.01 31.32 -2.70
C GLU A 397 -5.25 30.92 -4.17
N LEU A 398 -4.79 29.75 -4.61
CA LEU A 398 -4.84 29.35 -6.03
C LEU A 398 -6.17 28.68 -6.41
N GLU A 399 -6.67 29.00 -7.61
CA GLU A 399 -7.95 28.54 -8.14
C GLU A 399 -8.06 27.01 -8.23
N SER A 400 -9.25 26.48 -7.95
CA SER A 400 -9.57 25.04 -7.90
C SER A 400 -9.71 24.38 -9.28
N SER A 401 -9.16 24.99 -10.33
CA SER A 401 -9.44 24.67 -11.74
C SER A 401 -8.33 23.85 -12.42
N ASP A 402 -7.19 23.62 -11.76
CA ASP A 402 -5.99 23.07 -12.41
C ASP A 402 -5.37 21.85 -11.70
N SER A 403 -4.51 21.12 -12.43
CA SER A 403 -3.73 20.01 -11.90
C SER A 403 -2.59 20.48 -10.99
N ILE A 404 -2.05 19.57 -10.16
CA ILE A 404 -0.92 19.87 -9.27
C ILE A 404 0.29 20.47 -10.02
N LEU A 405 0.51 20.05 -11.27
CA LEU A 405 1.62 20.50 -12.10
C LEU A 405 1.42 21.94 -12.59
N LEU A 406 0.21 22.29 -13.03
CA LEU A 406 -0.11 23.65 -13.50
C LEU A 406 -0.19 24.64 -12.34
N ILE A 407 -0.80 24.24 -11.22
CA ILE A 407 -0.83 25.04 -9.99
C ILE A 407 0.59 25.38 -9.52
N PHE A 408 1.51 24.42 -9.60
CA PHE A 408 2.90 24.68 -9.25
C PHE A 408 3.57 25.69 -10.20
N ILE A 409 3.24 25.67 -11.49
CA ILE A 409 3.75 26.67 -12.45
C ILE A 409 3.25 28.07 -12.06
N SER A 410 1.94 28.25 -11.91
CA SER A 410 1.36 29.56 -11.56
C SER A 410 1.87 30.09 -10.21
N TYR A 411 2.05 29.20 -9.24
CA TYR A 411 2.66 29.53 -7.96
C TYR A 411 4.10 30.03 -8.12
N TYR A 412 4.91 29.29 -8.89
CA TYR A 412 6.30 29.65 -9.14
C TYR A 412 6.39 31.00 -9.89
N GLU A 413 5.47 31.26 -10.84
CA GLU A 413 5.38 32.55 -11.54
C GLU A 413 5.11 33.71 -10.59
N LYS A 414 4.12 33.57 -9.69
CA LYS A 414 3.77 34.59 -8.67
C LYS A 414 4.93 34.86 -7.70
N ASN A 415 5.57 33.81 -7.19
CA ASN A 415 6.60 33.93 -6.16
C ASN A 415 7.91 34.54 -6.63
N TYR A 416 8.23 34.36 -7.91
CA TYR A 416 9.49 34.82 -8.47
C TYR A 416 9.30 35.99 -9.44
N ASP A 417 8.08 36.54 -9.57
CA ASP A 417 7.74 37.58 -10.55
C ASP A 417 8.35 37.29 -11.93
N PHE A 418 7.99 36.12 -12.47
CA PHE A 418 8.47 35.69 -13.78
C PHE A 418 7.37 34.98 -14.55
N LYS A 419 7.45 35.01 -15.89
CA LYS A 419 6.51 34.32 -16.77
C LYS A 419 7.18 33.12 -17.44
N PHE A 420 6.50 31.98 -17.42
CA PHE A 420 6.93 30.73 -18.03
C PHE A 420 6.38 30.60 -19.46
N GLU A 421 7.23 30.88 -20.45
CA GLU A 421 6.86 31.04 -21.87
C GLU A 421 6.98 29.72 -22.67
N GLU A 422 7.17 28.58 -22.00
CA GLU A 422 7.30 27.25 -22.64
C GLU A 422 5.93 26.65 -22.97
N ALA A 423 5.27 27.22 -23.99
CA ALA A 423 3.91 26.85 -24.40
C ALA A 423 3.75 25.35 -24.75
N GLU A 424 4.79 24.74 -25.32
CA GLU A 424 4.77 23.31 -25.64
C GLU A 424 4.74 22.42 -24.39
N VAL A 425 5.48 22.80 -23.34
CA VAL A 425 5.48 22.09 -22.05
C VAL A 425 4.12 22.20 -21.39
N VAL A 426 3.54 23.42 -21.35
CA VAL A 426 2.21 23.65 -20.79
C VAL A 426 1.15 22.84 -21.54
N LYS A 427 1.20 22.82 -22.88
CA LYS A 427 0.29 22.02 -23.71
C LYS A 427 0.42 20.52 -23.44
N ALA A 428 1.65 20.03 -23.26
CA ALA A 428 1.90 18.62 -22.96
C ALA A 428 1.37 18.22 -21.56
N ILE A 429 1.56 19.09 -20.56
CA ILE A 429 1.00 18.91 -19.21
C ILE A 429 -0.53 18.90 -19.24
N LYS A 430 -1.18 19.82 -19.99
CA LYS A 430 -2.64 19.86 -20.14
C LYS A 430 -3.19 18.57 -20.75
N LYS A 431 -2.54 18.04 -21.80
CA LYS A 431 -2.93 16.74 -22.38
C LYS A 431 -2.83 15.59 -21.37
N LEU A 432 -1.78 15.59 -20.55
CA LEU A 432 -1.59 14.59 -19.49
C LEU A 432 -2.72 14.69 -18.44
N GLN A 433 -3.04 15.92 -18.03
CA GLN A 433 -4.15 16.24 -17.14
C GLN A 433 -5.48 15.74 -17.69
N ASP A 434 -5.82 16.03 -18.95
CA ASP A 434 -7.08 15.62 -19.56
C ASP A 434 -7.23 14.10 -19.63
N LYS A 435 -6.14 13.39 -19.98
CA LYS A 435 -6.13 11.92 -20.02
C LYS A 435 -6.34 11.32 -18.63
N MET A 436 -5.67 11.85 -17.60
CA MET A 436 -5.87 11.42 -16.22
C MET A 436 -7.26 11.77 -15.71
N ALA A 437 -7.76 12.97 -16.02
CA ALA A 437 -9.08 13.44 -15.62
C ALA A 437 -10.17 12.52 -16.14
N LYS A 438 -10.11 12.17 -17.43
CA LYS A 438 -11.03 11.21 -18.04
C LYS A 438 -11.01 9.87 -17.29
N MET A 439 -9.83 9.27 -17.15
CA MET A 439 -9.67 7.96 -16.52
C MET A 439 -10.12 7.95 -15.06
N TRP A 440 -9.72 8.96 -14.28
CA TRP A 440 -10.07 9.10 -12.88
C TRP A 440 -11.56 9.41 -12.67
N LEU A 441 -12.14 10.28 -13.49
CA LEU A 441 -13.56 10.63 -13.39
C LEU A 441 -14.45 9.41 -13.67
N TYR A 442 -14.20 8.68 -14.75
CA TYR A 442 -14.97 7.46 -15.06
C TYR A 442 -14.83 6.43 -13.95
N PHE A 443 -13.62 6.19 -13.47
CA PHE A 443 -13.37 5.28 -12.36
C PHE A 443 -14.10 5.72 -11.08
N LYS A 444 -14.04 7.01 -10.73
CA LYS A 444 -14.69 7.57 -9.53
C LYS A 444 -16.21 7.48 -9.63
N GLU A 445 -16.79 7.89 -10.75
CA GLU A 445 -18.24 7.97 -10.91
C GLU A 445 -18.90 6.59 -11.02
N ARG A 446 -18.22 5.62 -11.65
CA ARG A 446 -18.76 4.27 -11.82
C ARG A 446 -18.30 3.32 -10.73
N GLN A 447 -17.00 3.10 -10.64
CA GLN A 447 -16.42 2.00 -9.86
C GLN A 447 -16.29 2.35 -8.38
N PHE A 448 -15.81 3.55 -8.06
CA PHE A 448 -15.67 3.98 -6.66
C PHE A 448 -17.04 4.13 -5.97
N LYS A 449 -18.02 4.75 -6.64
CA LYS A 449 -19.40 4.85 -6.11
C LYS A 449 -20.05 3.46 -5.95
N TYR A 450 -19.86 2.57 -6.94
CA TYR A 450 -20.30 1.18 -6.84
C TYR A 450 -19.69 0.46 -5.64
N ALA A 451 -18.37 0.53 -5.48
CA ALA A 451 -17.67 -0.09 -4.36
C ALA A 451 -18.15 0.46 -3.01
N THR A 452 -18.35 1.77 -2.91
CA THR A 452 -18.89 2.40 -1.68
C THR A 452 -20.28 1.86 -1.33
N ARG A 453 -21.18 1.72 -2.33
CA ARG A 453 -22.50 1.12 -2.12
C ARG A 453 -22.39 -0.33 -1.68
N LYS A 454 -21.55 -1.13 -2.35
CA LYS A 454 -21.35 -2.54 -2.04
C LYS A 454 -20.72 -2.76 -0.66
N LEU A 455 -19.82 -1.89 -0.22
CA LEU A 455 -19.30 -1.91 1.15
C LEU A 455 -20.40 -1.63 2.19
N LYS A 456 -21.36 -0.74 1.90
CA LYS A 456 -22.56 -0.56 2.75
C LYS A 456 -23.47 -1.79 2.75
N GLU A 457 -23.53 -2.56 1.66
CA GLU A 457 -24.26 -3.83 1.66
C GLU A 457 -23.52 -4.87 2.54
N VAL A 458 -22.17 -4.90 2.51
CA VAL A 458 -21.37 -5.77 3.38
C VAL A 458 -21.60 -5.45 4.87
N THR A 459 -21.72 -4.18 5.27
CA THR A 459 -21.98 -3.81 6.68
C THR A 459 -23.33 -4.30 7.20
N GLN A 460 -24.28 -4.58 6.31
CA GLN A 460 -25.62 -5.05 6.65
C GLN A 460 -25.71 -6.57 6.74
N LEU A 461 -24.66 -7.30 6.34
CA LEU A 461 -24.66 -8.76 6.40
C LEU A 461 -24.57 -9.23 7.84
N SER A 462 -25.54 -10.03 8.26
CA SER A 462 -25.46 -10.74 9.53
C SER A 462 -24.51 -11.92 9.41
N ILE A 463 -23.61 -12.07 10.37
CA ILE A 463 -22.75 -13.25 10.49
C ILE A 463 -23.54 -14.54 10.76
N SER A 464 -24.81 -14.42 11.18
CA SER A 464 -25.71 -15.56 11.36
C SER A 464 -26.38 -16.04 10.06
N ASP A 465 -26.21 -15.31 8.95
CA ASP A 465 -26.77 -15.68 7.64
C ASP A 465 -26.11 -16.98 7.12
N PRO A 466 -26.88 -18.03 6.77
CA PRO A 466 -26.33 -19.25 6.17
C PRO A 466 -25.51 -19.01 4.90
N GLU A 467 -25.82 -17.96 4.15
CA GLU A 467 -25.13 -17.60 2.90
C GLU A 467 -23.97 -16.63 3.11
N TYR A 468 -23.66 -16.25 4.36
CA TYR A 468 -22.65 -15.22 4.68
C TYR A 468 -21.33 -15.47 3.94
N ASN A 469 -20.77 -16.68 4.02
CA ASN A 469 -19.48 -17.00 3.40
C ASN A 469 -19.50 -16.82 1.88
N SER A 470 -20.54 -17.30 1.21
CA SER A 470 -20.70 -17.19 -0.24
C SER A 470 -20.87 -15.73 -0.66
N LYS A 471 -21.66 -14.95 0.11
CA LYS A 471 -21.83 -13.51 -0.11
C LYS A 471 -20.50 -12.75 0.06
N ILE A 472 -19.76 -12.99 1.14
CA ILE A 472 -18.45 -12.35 1.34
C ILE A 472 -17.48 -12.71 0.22
N LYS A 473 -17.41 -13.99 -0.19
CA LYS A 473 -16.58 -14.43 -1.32
C LYS A 473 -16.94 -13.71 -2.62
N TYR A 474 -18.22 -13.50 -2.88
CA TYR A 474 -18.69 -12.70 -4.01
C TYR A 474 -18.23 -11.23 -3.90
N TYR A 475 -18.41 -10.60 -2.73
CA TYR A 475 -17.94 -9.23 -2.50
C TYR A 475 -16.42 -9.09 -2.64
N LEU A 476 -15.65 -10.09 -2.24
CA LEU A 476 -14.20 -10.09 -2.44
C LEU A 476 -13.83 -10.05 -3.92
N PHE A 477 -14.47 -10.86 -4.77
CA PHE A 477 -14.23 -10.83 -6.22
C PHE A 477 -14.58 -9.48 -6.86
N GLU A 478 -15.65 -8.83 -6.40
CA GLU A 478 -16.11 -7.57 -6.96
C GLU A 478 -15.28 -6.36 -6.49
N LEU A 479 -14.89 -6.34 -5.21
CA LEU A 479 -14.32 -5.17 -4.56
C LEU A 479 -12.79 -5.13 -4.60
N ILE A 480 -12.11 -6.28 -4.52
CA ILE A 480 -10.64 -6.34 -4.53
C ILE A 480 -10.05 -5.65 -5.78
N PRO A 481 -10.55 -5.89 -7.02
CA PRO A 481 -10.06 -5.18 -8.20
C PRO A 481 -10.17 -3.66 -8.11
N ILE A 482 -11.30 -3.15 -7.63
CA ILE A 482 -11.55 -1.70 -7.53
C ILE A 482 -10.61 -1.09 -6.48
N ILE A 483 -10.45 -1.76 -5.34
CA ILE A 483 -9.53 -1.34 -4.28
C ILE A 483 -8.08 -1.29 -4.79
N SER A 484 -7.65 -2.29 -5.57
CA SER A 484 -6.33 -2.33 -6.19
C SER A 484 -6.10 -1.22 -7.22
N ILE A 485 -7.06 -1.00 -8.13
CA ILE A 485 -6.94 0.07 -9.12
C ILE A 485 -6.86 1.43 -8.44
N TYR A 486 -7.68 1.65 -7.40
CA TYR A 486 -7.64 2.87 -6.61
C TYR A 486 -6.29 3.08 -5.91
N GLU A 487 -5.68 2.01 -5.40
CA GLU A 487 -4.36 2.09 -4.78
C GLU A 487 -3.30 2.64 -5.76
N ILE A 488 -3.31 2.20 -7.02
CA ILE A 488 -2.39 2.70 -8.06
C ILE A 488 -2.62 4.19 -8.32
N PHE A 489 -3.87 4.65 -8.38
CA PHE A 489 -4.17 6.08 -8.50
C PHE A 489 -3.62 6.90 -7.33
N ASN A 490 -3.62 6.34 -6.12
CA ASN A 490 -3.29 7.04 -4.87
C ASN A 490 -1.82 6.97 -4.47
N ARG A 491 -0.99 6.23 -5.22
CA ARG A 491 0.44 6.13 -4.94
C ARG A 491 1.28 6.96 -5.91
N PRO A 492 2.37 7.58 -5.42
CA PRO A 492 3.43 8.07 -6.28
C PRO A 492 4.05 6.91 -7.07
N LEU A 493 4.31 7.16 -8.35
CA LEU A 493 5.02 6.21 -9.22
C LEU A 493 6.38 5.83 -8.64
N SER A 494 7.05 6.79 -8.04
CA SER A 494 8.38 6.62 -7.45
C SER A 494 8.43 5.77 -6.18
N GLU A 495 7.28 5.47 -5.56
CA GLU A 495 7.19 4.63 -4.37
C GLU A 495 6.78 3.20 -4.68
N SER A 496 6.19 2.94 -5.85
CA SER A 496 5.52 1.68 -6.16
C SER A 496 5.96 1.04 -7.47
N ILE A 497 6.01 1.81 -8.56
CA ILE A 497 6.20 1.29 -9.92
C ILE A 497 7.60 1.57 -10.45
N TYR A 498 8.14 2.77 -10.23
CA TYR A 498 9.43 3.25 -10.75
C TYR A 498 10.28 3.93 -9.67
N PRO A 499 10.80 3.17 -8.69
CA PRO A 499 11.68 3.73 -7.66
C PRO A 499 12.93 4.41 -8.24
N GLU A 500 13.36 4.01 -9.44
CA GLU A 500 14.58 4.47 -10.08
C GLU A 500 14.42 5.89 -10.66
N SER A 501 13.18 6.39 -10.76
CA SER A 501 12.87 7.73 -11.25
C SER A 501 13.41 8.86 -10.35
N ILE A 502 13.78 8.57 -9.10
CA ILE A 502 14.34 9.55 -8.16
C ILE A 502 15.68 9.05 -7.61
N PRO A 503 16.72 9.91 -7.56
CA PRO A 503 18.01 9.55 -7.00
C PRO A 503 17.92 9.02 -5.57
N GLN A 504 18.68 7.96 -5.27
CA GLN A 504 18.75 7.32 -3.95
C GLN A 504 19.21 8.30 -2.83
N THR A 505 20.02 9.31 -3.17
CA THR A 505 20.52 10.33 -2.23
C THR A 505 19.42 11.19 -1.61
N LYS A 506 18.27 11.34 -2.28
CA LYS A 506 17.09 12.05 -1.74
C LYS A 506 16.19 11.17 -0.87
N ARG A 507 16.55 9.90 -0.70
CA ARG A 507 15.75 8.86 -0.04
C ARG A 507 16.47 8.31 1.20
N LEU A 508 17.15 9.14 1.99
CA LEU A 508 17.89 8.71 3.19
C LEU A 508 17.05 7.85 4.15
N GLY A 509 15.77 8.18 4.34
CA GLY A 509 14.84 7.36 5.11
C GLY A 509 14.59 5.98 4.49
N GLN A 510 14.51 5.88 3.16
CA GLN A 510 14.39 4.58 2.48
C GLN A 510 15.72 3.83 2.44
N TYR A 511 16.87 4.52 2.46
CA TYR A 511 18.17 3.89 2.67
C TYR A 511 18.27 3.31 4.08
N LEU A 512 17.75 4.01 5.10
CA LEU A 512 17.61 3.52 6.46
C LEU A 512 16.65 2.33 6.55
N VAL A 513 15.46 2.40 5.93
CA VAL A 513 14.51 1.27 5.87
C VAL A 513 15.13 0.10 5.10
N ARG A 514 15.76 0.35 3.96
CA ARG A 514 16.47 -0.67 3.18
C ARG A 514 17.63 -1.23 3.97
N PHE A 515 18.38 -0.45 4.73
CA PHE A 515 19.46 -0.91 5.62
C PHE A 515 18.90 -1.76 6.76
N LEU A 516 17.82 -1.32 7.41
CA LEU A 516 17.15 -2.04 8.49
C LEU A 516 16.47 -3.33 8.01
N ALA A 517 15.93 -3.34 6.79
CA ALA A 517 15.30 -4.49 6.12
C ALA A 517 16.30 -5.32 5.26
N SER A 518 17.53 -4.86 5.13
CA SER A 518 18.56 -5.49 4.29
C SER A 518 19.16 -6.68 5.02
N ARG A 519 19.61 -7.65 4.22
CA ARG A 519 20.53 -8.74 4.58
C ARG A 519 21.79 -8.29 5.34
N TYR A 520 22.13 -7.00 5.30
CA TYR A 520 23.23 -6.35 6.02
C TYR A 520 22.87 -5.87 7.45
N ASN A 521 21.59 -5.80 7.82
CA ASN A 521 21.16 -5.77 9.23
C ASN A 521 21.07 -7.21 9.76
N ILE A 522 22.24 -7.81 9.96
CA ILE A 522 22.42 -9.21 10.34
C ILE A 522 21.66 -9.57 11.62
N LEU A 523 21.39 -8.61 12.51
CA LEU A 523 20.74 -8.87 13.79
C LEU A 523 19.21 -8.79 13.75
N GLY A 524 18.60 -8.02 12.84
CA GLY A 524 17.13 -7.89 12.78
C GLY A 524 16.46 -9.02 12.00
N VAL A 525 16.76 -9.09 10.70
CA VAL A 525 16.11 -10.03 9.76
C VAL A 525 16.50 -11.48 10.04
N ASN A 526 17.77 -11.76 10.37
CA ASN A 526 18.16 -13.14 10.73
C ASN A 526 17.58 -13.59 12.05
N LEU A 527 17.45 -12.69 13.03
CA LEU A 527 16.83 -13.00 14.32
C LEU A 527 15.34 -13.28 14.13
N VAL A 528 14.65 -12.50 13.30
CA VAL A 528 13.25 -12.72 12.93
C VAL A 528 13.07 -14.02 12.17
N ASN A 529 13.93 -14.28 11.18
CA ASN A 529 13.93 -15.56 10.45
C ASN A 529 14.25 -16.74 11.38
N LEU A 530 15.15 -16.57 12.34
CA LEU A 530 15.47 -17.54 13.37
C LEU A 530 14.24 -17.80 14.26
N PHE A 531 13.55 -16.75 14.71
CA PHE A 531 12.35 -16.88 15.52
C PHE A 531 11.19 -17.52 14.77
N ASN A 532 10.95 -17.15 13.51
CA ASN A 532 9.95 -17.83 12.68
C ASN A 532 10.32 -19.30 12.44
N ARG A 533 11.61 -19.62 12.28
CA ARG A 533 12.09 -21.01 12.19
C ARG A 533 11.88 -21.77 13.50
N LEU A 534 12.18 -21.18 14.65
CA LEU A 534 11.96 -21.77 15.97
C LEU A 534 10.47 -21.97 16.26
N ALA A 535 9.65 -20.94 16.03
CA ALA A 535 8.20 -21.02 16.16
C ALA A 535 7.63 -22.13 15.28
N PHE A 536 8.04 -22.19 14.01
CA PHE A 536 7.63 -23.28 13.12
C PHE A 536 8.05 -24.65 13.66
N LYS A 537 9.30 -24.82 14.11
CA LYS A 537 9.77 -26.10 14.65
C LYS A 537 8.96 -26.53 15.88
N ASN A 538 8.66 -25.60 16.79
CA ASN A 538 7.88 -25.87 17.99
C ASN A 538 6.45 -26.27 17.65
N TRP A 539 5.80 -25.52 16.74
CA TRP A 539 4.46 -25.85 16.28
C TRP A 539 4.42 -27.17 15.51
N ALA A 540 5.39 -27.42 14.63
CA ALA A 540 5.49 -28.68 13.90
C ALA A 540 5.69 -29.87 14.85
N TYR A 541 6.52 -29.72 15.90
CA TYR A 541 6.71 -30.74 16.93
C TYR A 541 5.40 -31.00 17.69
N PHE A 542 4.71 -29.95 18.12
CA PHE A 542 3.42 -30.05 18.80
C PHE A 542 2.35 -30.74 17.94
N ILE A 543 2.24 -30.34 16.67
CA ILE A 543 1.32 -30.93 15.70
C ILE A 543 1.62 -32.42 15.51
N LYS A 544 2.89 -32.78 15.29
CA LYS A 544 3.30 -34.17 15.09
C LYS A 544 3.04 -35.02 16.33
N ARG A 545 3.40 -34.53 17.51
CA ARG A 545 3.23 -35.24 18.78
C ARG A 545 1.77 -35.51 19.11
N ASN A 546 0.90 -34.53 18.88
CA ASN A 546 -0.52 -34.63 19.20
C ASN A 546 -1.37 -35.08 18.01
N GLU A 547 -0.72 -35.55 16.92
CA GLU A 547 -1.37 -36.03 15.70
C GLU A 547 -2.45 -35.07 15.16
N LEU A 548 -2.17 -33.75 15.22
CA LEU A 548 -3.15 -32.74 14.86
C LEU A 548 -3.27 -32.60 13.35
N THR A 549 -4.50 -32.66 12.83
CA THR A 549 -4.80 -32.13 11.50
C THR A 549 -4.64 -30.59 11.50
N LEU A 550 -4.47 -29.98 10.33
CA LEU A 550 -4.42 -28.51 10.22
C LEU A 550 -5.67 -27.85 10.81
N SER A 551 -6.82 -28.48 10.64
CA SER A 551 -8.11 -28.09 11.21
C SER A 551 -8.09 -28.13 12.75
N ASN A 552 -7.61 -29.23 13.33
CA ASN A 552 -7.48 -29.37 14.78
C ASN A 552 -6.49 -28.36 15.35
N PHE A 553 -5.39 -28.11 14.65
CA PHE A 553 -4.41 -27.09 15.02
C PHE A 553 -5.01 -25.68 14.99
N PHE A 554 -5.75 -25.32 13.93
CA PHE A 554 -6.45 -24.03 13.86
C PHE A 554 -7.43 -23.87 15.03
N ARG A 555 -8.26 -24.89 15.29
CA ARG A 555 -9.23 -24.89 16.40
C ARG A 555 -8.53 -24.71 17.75
N PHE A 556 -7.40 -25.38 17.95
CA PHE A 556 -6.58 -25.23 19.14
C PHE A 556 -6.08 -23.79 19.30
N ILE A 557 -5.47 -23.21 18.27
CA ILE A 557 -4.92 -21.86 18.32
C ILE A 557 -6.03 -20.84 18.61
N LEU A 558 -7.18 -20.91 17.94
CA LEU A 558 -8.30 -19.97 18.13
C LEU A 558 -8.86 -19.99 19.58
N LYS A 559 -8.81 -21.16 20.24
CA LYS A 559 -9.30 -21.34 21.61
C LYS A 559 -8.31 -20.86 22.69
N LEU A 560 -7.09 -20.47 22.33
CA LEU A 560 -6.12 -20.00 23.32
C LEU A 560 -6.65 -18.73 24.04
N PRO A 561 -6.48 -18.64 25.37
CA PRO A 561 -7.04 -17.55 26.18
C PRO A 561 -6.38 -16.20 25.92
N ILE A 562 -5.18 -16.19 25.34
CA ILE A 562 -4.45 -14.97 24.97
C ILE A 562 -5.20 -14.09 23.96
N TRP A 563 -6.12 -14.66 23.20
CA TRP A 563 -6.96 -13.94 22.24
C TRP A 563 -8.19 -13.34 22.90
N LYS A 564 -7.99 -12.63 24.02
CA LYS A 564 -9.08 -12.14 24.88
C LYS A 564 -9.93 -11.05 24.24
N HIS A 565 -9.42 -10.36 23.21
CA HIS A 565 -10.13 -9.26 22.56
C HIS A 565 -10.98 -9.72 21.38
N ILE A 566 -10.80 -10.93 20.85
CA ILE A 566 -11.67 -11.47 19.80
C ILE A 566 -13.03 -11.83 20.43
N PRO A 567 -14.15 -11.24 19.95
CA PRO A 567 -15.47 -11.51 20.51
C PRO A 567 -15.86 -12.99 20.43
N LYS A 568 -16.55 -13.49 21.46
CA LYS A 568 -16.94 -14.90 21.56
C LYS A 568 -17.79 -15.36 20.37
N ASN A 569 -18.77 -14.56 19.96
CA ASN A 569 -19.61 -14.82 18.79
C ASN A 569 -18.80 -14.97 17.49
N ILE A 570 -17.72 -14.20 17.31
CA ILE A 570 -16.83 -14.32 16.15
C ILE A 570 -16.02 -15.62 16.22
N LYS A 571 -15.47 -15.96 17.40
CA LYS A 571 -14.76 -17.24 17.59
C LYS A 571 -15.68 -18.44 17.28
N ASP A 572 -16.89 -18.41 17.83
CA ASP A 572 -17.88 -19.48 17.67
C ASP A 572 -18.30 -19.62 16.19
N PHE A 573 -18.49 -18.49 15.49
CA PHE A 573 -18.76 -18.49 14.06
C PHE A 573 -17.63 -19.13 13.25
N ILE A 574 -16.39 -18.67 13.42
CA ILE A 574 -15.22 -19.20 12.70
C ILE A 574 -15.10 -20.72 12.92
N LEU A 575 -15.31 -21.17 14.16
CA LEU A 575 -15.27 -22.59 14.53
C LEU A 575 -16.37 -23.40 13.83
N LYS A 576 -17.62 -22.94 13.88
CA LYS A 576 -18.78 -23.64 13.32
C LYS A 576 -18.66 -23.80 11.80
N GLN A 577 -18.14 -22.79 11.12
CA GLN A 577 -18.04 -22.74 9.66
C GLN A 577 -16.87 -23.57 9.11
N ASN A 578 -15.69 -23.46 9.72
CA ASN A 578 -14.51 -24.15 9.22
C ASN A 578 -14.47 -25.62 9.68
N PHE A 579 -15.18 -25.95 10.74
CA PHE A 579 -15.19 -27.28 11.37
C PHE A 579 -16.62 -27.66 11.77
N PRO A 580 -17.52 -27.90 10.80
CA PRO A 580 -18.83 -28.43 11.12
C PRO A 580 -18.61 -29.72 11.92
N GLU A 581 -19.37 -29.90 13.00
CA GLU A 581 -19.34 -31.12 13.81
C GLU A 581 -19.79 -32.29 12.94
N LYS A 582 -18.89 -32.83 12.14
CA LYS A 582 -19.01 -34.19 11.66
C LYS A 582 -18.92 -35.06 12.91
N LYS A 583 -20.05 -35.63 13.31
CA LYS A 583 -20.07 -36.92 13.99
C LYS A 583 -19.41 -37.91 13.02
N GLU A 584 -18.09 -38.03 13.04
CA GLU A 584 -17.41 -39.15 12.41
C GLU A 584 -16.88 -40.10 13.50
N PRO A 585 -17.03 -41.41 13.27
CA PRO A 585 -16.86 -42.42 14.30
C PRO A 585 -15.40 -42.50 14.73
N ILE A 586 -15.20 -42.89 15.99
CA ILE A 586 -13.92 -43.33 16.51
C ILE A 586 -13.46 -44.53 15.67
N ILE A 587 -12.64 -44.29 14.66
CA ILE A 587 -11.87 -45.36 14.01
C ILE A 587 -10.50 -45.38 14.68
N THR A 588 -10.47 -46.02 15.83
CA THR A 588 -9.27 -46.67 16.35
C THR A 588 -8.88 -47.76 15.34
N LYS A 589 -7.92 -47.48 14.47
CA LYS A 589 -7.13 -48.55 13.83
C LYS A 589 -5.66 -48.34 14.14
N LYS A 590 -5.23 -49.11 15.14
CA LYS A 590 -3.86 -49.58 15.38
C LYS A 590 -3.15 -49.84 14.06
N ILE A 591 -1.95 -49.31 13.88
CA ILE A 591 -0.89 -49.95 13.11
C ILE A 591 0.43 -49.73 13.86
N GLN A 592 1.16 -50.83 13.98
CA GLN A 592 2.46 -51.03 14.64
C GLN A 592 3.59 -50.17 14.05
#